data_AF-L0DFD6-F1
#
_entry.id   AF-L0DFD6-F1
#
_cell.length_a   1.000
_cell.length_b   1.000
_cell.length_c   1.000
_cell.angle_alpha   90.00
_cell.angle_beta   90.00
_cell.angle_gamma   90.00
#
_symmetry.space_group_name_H-M   'P 1'
#
loop_
_entity.id
_entity.type
_entity.pdbx_description
1 polymer ?
#
loop_
_entity_poly.entity_id
_entity_poly.type
_entity_poly.pdbx_seq_one_letter_code
_entity_poly.pdbx_strand_id
1 'polypeptide(L)'
;MLRDTFRASSAVECMNSVLRMQQSRHRQMTQPMLDLKRLYWNPHPFGSGPRKDLCPYQRLGLKLTSYDFWELLRSDPTEWTQQLSTEGNTE
;
A
#
# COMPACT_ATOMS: atom_id res chain seq x y z
N MET A 1 -34.62 -24.92 2.46
CA MET A 1 -35.28 -23.90 3.31
C MET A 1 -34.41 -22.66 3.34
N LEU A 2 -34.95 -21.48 3.01
CA LEU A 2 -34.29 -20.21 3.38
C LEU A 2 -34.43 -20.06 4.90
N ARG A 3 -33.30 -19.87 5.60
CA ARG A 3 -33.29 -19.78 7.07
C ARG A 3 -33.87 -18.47 7.61
N ASP A 4 -33.80 -17.39 6.82
CA ASP A 4 -34.33 -16.08 7.18
C ASP A 4 -34.82 -15.32 5.93
N THR A 5 -35.86 -14.50 6.08
CA THR A 5 -36.38 -13.60 5.03
C THR A 5 -36.21 -12.15 5.46
N PHE A 6 -35.37 -11.40 4.74
CA PHE A 6 -35.17 -9.97 4.97
C PHE A 6 -35.88 -9.12 3.91
N ARG A 7 -36.39 -7.96 4.31
CA ARG A 7 -36.85 -6.94 3.34
C ARG A 7 -35.65 -6.49 2.52
N ALA A 8 -35.74 -6.56 1.20
CA ALA A 8 -34.64 -6.24 0.29
C ALA A 8 -34.00 -4.87 0.58
N SER A 9 -34.80 -3.87 0.92
CA SER A 9 -34.31 -2.53 1.29
C SER A 9 -33.39 -2.52 2.50
N SER A 10 -33.65 -3.35 3.51
CA SER A 10 -32.83 -3.41 4.74
C SER A 10 -31.47 -4.05 4.47
N ALA A 11 -31.41 -5.08 3.63
CA ALA A 11 -30.16 -5.69 3.20
C ALA A 11 -29.32 -4.70 2.36
N VAL A 12 -29.98 -3.99 1.44
CA VAL A 12 -29.32 -2.95 0.62
C VAL A 12 -28.81 -1.79 1.47
N GLU A 13 -29.57 -1.32 2.45
CA GLU A 13 -29.13 -0.22 3.32
C GLU A 13 -27.96 -0.65 4.22
N CYS A 14 -27.98 -1.88 4.73
CA CYS A 14 -26.84 -2.48 5.45
C CYS A 14 -25.57 -2.45 4.58
N MET A 15 -25.64 -2.91 3.34
CA MET A 15 -24.48 -2.87 2.43
C MET A 15 -24.06 -1.44 2.10
N ASN A 16 -25.02 -0.55 1.79
CA ASN A 16 -24.73 0.84 1.46
C ASN A 16 -24.07 1.60 2.61
N SER A 17 -24.41 1.31 3.87
CA SER A 17 -23.77 1.94 5.02
C SER A 17 -22.25 1.72 5.03
N VAL A 18 -21.80 0.48 4.77
CA VAL A 18 -20.38 0.11 4.68
C VAL A 18 -19.75 0.70 3.42
N LEU A 19 -20.44 0.60 2.28
CA LEU A 19 -19.92 1.09 1.00
C LEU A 19 -19.71 2.61 1.01
N ARG A 20 -20.61 3.38 1.62
CA ARG A 20 -20.48 4.85 1.72
C ARG A 20 -19.24 5.26 2.51
N MET A 21 -18.87 4.52 3.56
CA MET A 21 -17.63 4.77 4.30
C MET A 21 -16.40 4.55 3.42
N GLN A 22 -16.36 3.45 2.65
CA GLN A 22 -15.25 3.16 1.74
C GLN A 22 -15.18 4.17 0.60
N GLN A 23 -16.32 4.55 0.03
CA GLN A 23 -16.40 5.58 -1.02
C GLN A 23 -15.94 6.94 -0.51
N SER A 24 -16.31 7.33 0.72
CA SER A 24 -15.86 8.59 1.33
C SER A 24 -14.33 8.61 1.49
N ARG A 25 -13.75 7.51 1.99
CA ARG A 25 -12.28 7.34 2.09
C ARG A 25 -11.61 7.39 0.72
N HIS A 26 -12.21 6.77 -0.30
CA HIS A 26 -11.70 6.80 -1.67
C HIS A 26 -11.73 8.20 -2.28
N ARG A 27 -12.80 8.99 -2.04
CA ARG A 27 -12.89 10.38 -2.52
C ARG A 27 -11.81 11.29 -1.93
N GLN A 28 -11.28 10.95 -0.75
CA GLN A 28 -10.20 11.69 -0.09
C GLN A 28 -8.81 11.12 -0.41
N MET A 29 -8.70 10.18 -1.35
CA MET A 29 -7.42 9.59 -1.75
C MET A 29 -6.63 10.60 -2.59
N THR A 30 -5.69 11.30 -1.97
CA THR A 30 -4.77 12.22 -2.63
C THR A 30 -3.50 11.50 -3.10
N GLN A 31 -2.74 12.13 -4.00
CA GLN A 31 -1.47 11.58 -4.47
C GLN A 31 -0.48 11.30 -3.32
N PRO A 32 -0.26 12.22 -2.35
CA PRO A 32 0.59 11.92 -1.18
C PRO A 32 0.13 10.71 -0.37
N MET A 33 -1.18 10.46 -0.27
CA MET A 33 -1.71 9.29 0.42
C MET A 33 -1.47 7.99 -0.36
N LEU A 34 -1.50 8.03 -1.69
CA LEU A 34 -1.09 6.92 -2.53
C LEU A 34 0.40 6.63 -2.39
N ASP A 35 1.22 7.66 -2.33
CA ASP A 35 2.67 7.52 -2.18
C ASP A 35 3.04 6.97 -0.81
N LEU A 36 2.37 7.41 0.26
CA LEU A 36 2.51 6.82 1.59
C LEU A 36 2.09 5.35 1.62
N LYS A 37 1.01 4.98 0.92
CA LYS A 37 0.61 3.57 0.80
C LYS A 37 1.63 2.73 0.05
N ARG A 38 2.22 3.27 -1.03
CA ARG A 38 3.32 2.60 -1.76
C ARG A 38 4.52 2.40 -0.85
N LEU A 39 4.92 3.43 -0.12
CA LEU A 39 6.01 3.37 0.85
C LEU A 39 5.74 2.35 1.96
N TYR A 40 4.48 2.22 2.41
CA TYR A 40 4.11 1.23 3.42
C TYR A 40 4.18 -0.20 2.89
N TRP A 41 3.65 -0.49 1.69
CA TRP A 41 3.53 -1.86 1.20
C TRP A 41 4.79 -2.41 0.51
N ASN A 42 5.55 -1.56 -0.18
CA ASN A 42 6.71 -2.00 -0.95
C ASN A 42 7.90 -2.56 -0.14
N PRO A 43 8.12 -2.19 1.14
CA PRO A 43 9.12 -2.81 1.99
C PRO A 43 8.66 -4.13 2.61
N HIS A 44 7.36 -4.45 2.59
CA HIS A 44 6.86 -5.69 3.18
C HIS A 44 7.17 -6.90 2.27
N PRO A 45 7.75 -7.98 2.83
CA PRO A 45 8.00 -9.20 2.07
C PRO A 45 6.69 -9.90 1.69
N PHE A 46 6.66 -10.58 0.55
CA PHE A 46 5.52 -11.40 0.18
C PHE A 46 5.40 -12.60 1.14
N GLY A 47 4.22 -12.79 1.74
CA GLY A 47 3.99 -13.91 2.67
C GLY A 47 3.80 -15.27 2.00
N SER A 48 3.61 -15.32 0.67
CA SER A 48 3.37 -16.59 -0.04
C SER A 48 3.74 -16.51 -1.53
N GLY A 49 3.80 -17.69 -2.17
CA GLY A 49 4.01 -17.85 -3.61
C GLY A 49 5.48 -17.91 -4.04
N PRO A 50 5.75 -17.93 -5.37
CA PRO A 50 7.12 -18.01 -5.94
C PRO A 50 8.01 -16.82 -5.55
N ARG A 51 7.37 -15.78 -5.03
CA ARG A 51 7.92 -14.48 -4.74
C ARG A 51 8.14 -14.23 -3.25
N LYS A 52 7.93 -15.24 -2.41
CA LYS A 52 8.04 -15.17 -0.95
C LYS A 52 9.40 -14.65 -0.48
N ASP A 53 9.43 -14.20 0.77
CA ASP A 53 10.62 -13.78 1.54
C ASP A 53 11.28 -12.47 1.08
N LEU A 54 11.17 -12.10 -0.19
CA LEU A 54 11.67 -10.81 -0.71
C LEU A 54 10.54 -9.77 -0.78
N CYS A 55 10.86 -8.52 -0.49
CA CYS A 55 9.94 -7.41 -0.70
C CYS A 55 10.02 -6.86 -2.14
N PRO A 56 8.98 -6.12 -2.62
CA PRO A 56 9.01 -5.44 -3.90
C PRO A 56 10.28 -4.62 -4.18
N TYR A 57 10.78 -3.84 -3.20
CA TYR A 57 11.99 -3.04 -3.39
C TYR A 57 13.26 -3.88 -3.57
N GLN A 58 13.41 -4.94 -2.79
CA GLN A 58 14.52 -5.89 -2.94
C GLN A 58 14.50 -6.57 -4.30
N ARG A 59 13.31 -6.96 -4.77
CA ARG A 59 13.16 -7.60 -6.08
C ARG A 59 13.39 -6.65 -7.25
N LEU A 60 13.14 -5.35 -7.05
CA LEU A 60 13.50 -4.31 -8.02
C LEU A 60 15.02 -4.07 -8.07
N GLY A 61 15.79 -4.60 -7.11
CA GLY A 61 17.23 -4.41 -7.02
C GLY A 61 17.64 -3.10 -6.33
N LEU A 62 16.70 -2.39 -5.69
CA LEU A 62 17.00 -1.16 -4.96
C LEU A 62 17.85 -1.47 -3.73
N LYS A 63 19.02 -0.84 -3.63
CA LYS A 63 19.92 -0.98 -2.48
C LYS A 63 19.60 0.12 -1.47
N LEU A 64 18.62 -0.14 -0.62
CA LEU A 64 18.26 0.79 0.46
C LEU A 64 19.10 0.50 1.70
N THR A 65 19.36 1.54 2.50
CA THR A 65 20.03 1.38 3.81
C THR A 65 19.20 0.51 4.77
N SER A 66 17.87 0.55 4.62
CA SER A 66 16.92 -0.30 5.33
C SER A 66 15.66 -0.53 4.51
N TYR A 67 14.96 -1.63 4.79
CA TYR A 67 13.62 -1.91 4.27
C TYR A 67 12.55 -1.82 5.38
N ASP A 68 12.87 -1.21 6.53
CA ASP A 68 11.86 -0.88 7.53
C ASP A 68 11.07 0.38 7.13
N PHE A 69 9.75 0.31 7.24
CA PHE A 69 8.87 1.41 6.86
C PHE A 69 9.13 2.69 7.67
N TRP A 70 9.35 2.58 8.98
CA TRP A 70 9.50 3.76 9.83
C TRP A 70 10.85 4.43 9.66
N GLU A 71 11.90 3.66 9.36
CA GLU A 71 13.20 4.20 8.99
C GLU A 71 13.10 4.97 7.67
N LEU A 72 12.46 4.38 6.65
CA LEU A 72 12.23 5.04 5.35
C LEU A 72 11.33 6.28 5.44
N LEU A 73 10.36 6.30 6.36
CA LEU A 73 9.47 7.45 6.54
C LEU A 73 10.17 8.63 7.25
N ARG A 74 11.11 8.35 8.15
CA ARG A 74 11.81 9.37 8.95
C ARG A 74 12.96 10.04 8.21
N SER A 75 13.53 9.34 7.25
CA SER A 75 14.65 9.81 6.45
C SER A 75 14.29 10.96 5.51
N ASP A 76 15.28 11.81 5.18
CA ASP A 76 15.08 12.97 4.32
C ASP A 76 14.88 12.55 2.85
N PRO A 77 13.74 12.89 2.21
CA PRO A 77 13.47 12.53 0.82
C PRO A 77 14.49 13.10 -0.18
N THR A 78 15.15 14.21 0.15
CA THR A 78 16.15 14.85 -0.70
C THR A 78 17.41 14.00 -0.80
N GLU A 79 17.85 13.42 0.32
CA GLU A 79 19.00 12.52 0.38
C GLU A 79 18.75 11.23 -0.43
N TRP A 80 17.55 10.65 -0.31
CA TRP A 80 17.17 9.47 -1.10
C TRP A 80 17.14 9.73 -2.59
N THR A 81 16.61 10.88 -2.99
CA THR A 81 16.55 11.25 -4.41
C THR A 81 17.96 11.30 -4.98
N GLN A 82 18.92 11.84 -4.23
CA GLN A 82 20.32 11.90 -4.64
C GLN A 82 20.98 10.52 -4.66
N GLN A 83 20.77 9.69 -3.63
CA GLN A 83 21.33 8.33 -3.57
C GLN A 83 20.80 7.45 -4.72
N LEU A 84 19.48 7.40 -4.90
CA LEU A 84 18.83 6.57 -5.91
C LEU A 84 19.11 7.04 -7.35
N SER A 85 19.27 8.36 -7.57
CA SER A 85 19.67 8.89 -8.88
C SER A 85 21.12 8.56 -9.23
N THR A 86 21.99 8.47 -8.22
CA THR A 86 23.42 8.16 -8.42
C THR A 86 23.63 6.69 -8.75
N GLU A 87 22.87 5.79 -8.13
CA GLU A 87 22.95 4.34 -8.40
C GLU A 87 22.53 3.94 -9.82
N GLY A 88 21.58 4.66 -10.43
CA GLY A 88 21.10 4.39 -11.79
C GLY A 88 22.07 4.80 -12.92
N ASN A 89 23.13 5.54 -12.62
CA ASN A 89 24.08 6.07 -13.60
C ASN A 89 25.39 5.27 -13.68
N THR A 90 25.48 4.15 -12.95
CA THR A 90 26.65 3.28 -12.91
C THR A 90 26.42 2.06 -13.81
N GLU A 91 26.35 2.30 -15.12
CA GLU A 91 26.47 1.28 -16.18
C GLU A 91 27.66 1.62 -17.09
#